data_AF-A0AAN6XQP5-F1
#
_entry.id   AF-A0AAN6XQP5-F1
#
_cell.length_a   1.000
_cell.length_b   1.000
_cell.length_c   1.000
_cell.angle_alpha   90.00
_cell.angle_beta   90.00
_cell.angle_gamma   90.00
#
_symmetry.space_group_name_H-M   'P 1'
#
loop_
_entity.id
_entity.type
_entity.pdbx_description
1 polymer ?
#
loop_
_entity_poly.entity_id
_entity_poly.type
_entity_poly.pdbx_seq_one_letter_code
_entity_poly.pdbx_strand_id
1 'polypeptide(L)'
;MAVVTLGTGEQDMTQLVNDNGNTLAAADCPSSGSVFSFRKAWGNFISGGNPSIANSIANGVASASPTAYRPISNWPVWNQNAPQFVNFNTTGGTLVEGPQTMWGTTPLQYEGPGIKNAISVHDANIWEAYRGDRCAFYKKLGRFIPN
;
A
#
# COMPACT_ATOMS: atom_id res chain seq x y z
N MET A 1 1.21 -15.48 -24.88
CA MET A 1 2.48 -15.91 -24.26
C MET A 1 3.39 -14.71 -24.21
N ALA A 2 3.62 -14.12 -23.04
CA ALA A 2 4.62 -13.08 -22.87
C ALA A 2 5.74 -13.67 -22.01
N VAL A 3 6.92 -13.79 -22.61
CA VAL A 3 8.15 -14.25 -21.98
C VAL A 3 8.77 -13.05 -21.28
N VAL A 4 9.00 -13.14 -19.97
CA VAL A 4 9.82 -12.17 -19.23
C VAL A 4 11.26 -12.67 -19.27
N THR A 5 12.12 -11.96 -20.00
CA THR A 5 13.56 -12.19 -19.99
C THR A 5 14.17 -11.39 -18.85
N LEU A 6 14.69 -12.06 -17.82
CA LEU A 6 15.40 -11.42 -16.71
C LEU A 6 16.87 -11.22 -17.12
N GLY A 7 17.26 -9.97 -17.35
CA GLY A 7 18.66 -9.60 -17.59
C GLY A 7 19.51 -9.79 -16.33
N THR A 8 20.71 -10.32 -16.51
CA THR A 8 21.67 -10.76 -15.48
C THR A 8 22.39 -9.63 -14.73
N GLY A 9 21.74 -8.50 -14.51
CA GLY A 9 22.30 -7.37 -13.76
C GLY A 9 21.58 -7.23 -12.42
N GLU A 10 22.34 -7.17 -11.34
CA GLU A 10 21.88 -6.78 -10.00
C GLU A 10 21.13 -5.44 -10.10
N GLN A 11 19.80 -5.50 -10.17
CA GLN A 11 18.95 -4.31 -10.21
C GLN A 11 18.95 -3.73 -8.80
N ASP A 12 19.79 -2.73 -8.57
CA ASP A 12 19.65 -1.82 -7.44
C ASP A 12 18.27 -1.17 -7.51
N MET A 13 17.32 -1.71 -6.75
CA MET A 13 15.91 -1.29 -6.71
C MET A 13 15.71 0.07 -6.02
N THR A 14 16.76 0.87 -5.86
CA THR A 14 16.64 2.25 -5.36
C THR A 14 16.17 3.23 -6.43
N GLN A 15 16.20 2.86 -7.72
CA GLN A 15 15.70 3.70 -8.80
C GLN A 15 14.75 2.95 -9.73
N LEU A 16 13.57 3.53 -9.94
CA LEU A 16 12.64 3.07 -10.97
C LEU A 16 12.96 3.80 -12.27
N VAL A 17 13.39 3.04 -13.26
CA VAL A 17 13.60 3.52 -14.63
C VAL A 17 12.38 3.11 -15.45
N ASN A 18 11.77 4.04 -16.19
CA ASN A 18 10.66 3.69 -17.08
C ASN A 18 11.16 3.01 -18.36
N ASP A 19 10.25 2.46 -19.18
CA ASP A 19 10.59 1.75 -20.44
C ASP A 19 11.35 2.61 -21.47
N ASN A 20 11.43 3.93 -21.25
CA ASN A 20 12.18 4.88 -22.07
C ASN A 20 13.58 5.19 -21.51
N GLY A 21 14.01 4.51 -20.44
CA GLY A 21 15.34 4.71 -19.84
C GLY A 21 15.44 5.95 -18.92
N ASN A 22 14.33 6.62 -18.61
CA ASN A 22 14.34 7.78 -17.73
C ASN A 22 14.28 7.34 -16.27
N THR A 23 15.22 7.81 -15.45
CA THR A 23 15.13 7.75 -13.99
C THR A 23 13.92 8.57 -13.55
N LEU A 24 12.89 7.92 -13.02
CA LEU A 24 11.79 8.63 -12.39
C LEU A 24 12.32 9.20 -11.08
N ALA A 25 12.47 10.52 -11.01
CA ALA A 25 12.66 11.19 -9.73
C ALA A 25 11.53 10.71 -8.80
N ALA A 26 11.89 10.33 -7.58
CA ALA A 26 10.95 9.82 -6.57
C ALA A 26 10.03 10.94 -6.04
N ALA A 27 9.29 11.60 -6.92
CA ALA A 27 8.41 12.73 -6.61
C ALA A 27 6.92 12.37 -6.59
N ASP A 28 6.45 11.30 -7.26
CA ASP A 28 5.00 11.17 -7.53
C ASP A 28 4.29 9.93 -6.91
N CYS A 29 4.71 9.44 -5.74
CA CYS A 29 4.00 8.36 -5.04
C CYS A 29 4.37 8.33 -3.55
N PRO A 30 3.55 7.75 -2.66
CA PRO A 30 3.73 7.88 -1.22
C PRO A 30 5.15 7.45 -0.85
N SER A 31 5.80 8.19 0.07
CA SER A 31 7.25 8.13 0.38
C SER A 31 7.90 6.79 0.05
N SER A 32 9.09 6.80 -0.58
CA SER A 32 9.83 5.59 -1.00
C SER A 32 9.76 4.40 -0.03
N GLY A 33 9.71 4.64 1.29
CA GLY A 33 9.49 3.63 2.33
C GLY A 33 8.12 2.93 2.32
N SER A 34 7.02 3.64 2.04
CA SER A 34 5.67 3.07 1.96
C SER A 34 5.50 2.18 0.72
N VAL A 35 5.92 2.66 -0.46
CA VAL A 35 5.97 1.89 -1.70
C VAL A 35 6.86 0.65 -1.52
N PHE A 36 8.02 0.81 -0.89
CA PHE A 36 8.90 -0.32 -0.59
C PHE A 36 8.23 -1.34 0.33
N SER A 37 7.58 -0.91 1.41
CA SER A 37 6.89 -1.80 2.34
C SER A 37 5.79 -2.62 1.65
N PHE A 38 4.97 -1.98 0.82
CA PHE A 38 3.93 -2.65 0.04
C PHE A 38 4.53 -3.66 -0.93
N ARG A 39 5.55 -3.27 -1.70
CA ARG A 39 6.22 -4.17 -2.66
C ARG A 39 6.85 -5.37 -1.99
N LYS A 40 7.46 -5.19 -0.81
CA LYS A 40 8.01 -6.31 -0.04
C LYS A 40 6.93 -7.26 0.45
N ALA A 41 5.81 -6.74 0.98
CA ALA A 41 4.68 -7.57 1.38
C ALA A 41 4.12 -8.36 0.19
N TRP A 42 3.95 -7.70 -0.96
CA TRP A 42 3.50 -8.33 -2.20
C TRP A 42 4.46 -9.42 -2.69
N GLY A 43 5.77 -9.14 -2.68
CA GLY A 43 6.80 -10.11 -3.06
C GLY A 43 6.83 -11.34 -2.15
N ASN A 44 6.72 -11.16 -0.83
CA ASN A 44 6.67 -12.26 0.14
C ASN A 44 5.42 -13.13 -0.04
N PHE A 45 4.29 -12.51 -0.37
CA PHE A 45 3.07 -13.25 -0.71
C PHE A 45 3.25 -14.09 -1.98
N ILE A 46 3.80 -13.52 -3.05
CA ILE A 46 4.02 -14.26 -4.30
C ILE A 46 4.98 -15.44 -4.10
N SER A 47 6.06 -15.25 -3.33
CA SER A 47 7.09 -16.28 -3.19
C SER A 47 6.76 -17.34 -2.13
N GLY A 48 6.04 -16.99 -1.07
CA GLY A 48 5.84 -17.86 0.08
C GLY A 48 4.42 -17.88 0.66
N GLY A 49 3.46 -17.21 0.02
CA GLY A 49 2.07 -17.15 0.48
C GLY A 49 1.85 -16.33 1.75
N ASN A 50 2.89 -15.72 2.32
CA ASN A 50 2.83 -14.95 3.55
C ASN A 50 3.34 -13.51 3.30
N PRO A 51 2.46 -12.49 3.26
CA PRO A 51 2.85 -11.10 3.02
C PRO A 51 3.52 -10.40 4.21
N SER A 52 3.79 -11.10 5.32
CA SER A 52 4.41 -10.49 6.50
C SER A 52 5.77 -9.85 6.18
N ILE A 53 6.02 -8.67 6.76
CA ILE A 53 7.29 -7.94 6.60
C ILE A 53 7.87 -7.55 7.96
N ALA A 54 9.20 -7.45 8.05
CA ALA A 54 9.86 -7.04 9.29
C ALA A 54 9.40 -5.65 9.77
N ASN A 55 9.37 -5.44 11.09
CA ASN A 55 9.01 -4.16 11.71
C ASN A 55 9.82 -2.98 11.15
N SER A 56 11.11 -3.16 10.86
CA SER A 56 11.96 -2.14 10.25
C SER A 56 11.47 -1.68 8.87
N ILE A 57 10.98 -2.61 8.06
CA ILE A 57 10.39 -2.31 6.74
C ILE A 57 9.02 -1.63 6.91
N ALA A 58 8.21 -2.13 7.84
CA ALA A 58 6.88 -1.56 8.12
C ALA A 58 6.96 -0.13 8.67
N ASN A 59 7.91 0.15 9.55
CA ASN A 59 8.14 1.49 10.11
C ASN A 59 8.80 2.44 9.11
N GLY A 60 9.57 1.91 8.16
CA GLY A 60 10.29 2.69 7.16
C GLY A 60 11.58 3.30 7.71
N VAL A 61 12.49 3.62 6.79
CA VAL A 61 13.86 4.12 7.10
C VAL A 61 13.89 5.44 7.85
N ALA A 62 12.84 6.26 7.72
CA ALA A 62 12.70 7.55 8.39
C ALA A 62 12.07 7.46 9.79
N SER A 63 11.81 6.24 10.30
CA SER A 63 11.24 6.04 11.64
C SER A 63 12.27 6.30 12.72
N ALA A 64 11.87 7.05 13.76
CA ALA A 64 12.67 7.21 14.98
C ALA A 64 12.75 5.90 15.80
N SER A 65 11.85 4.95 15.56
CA SER A 65 11.82 3.64 16.22
C SER A 65 11.65 2.53 15.18
N PRO A 66 12.70 2.14 14.44
CA PRO A 66 12.61 1.17 13.35
C PRO A 66 12.14 -0.22 13.81
N THR A 67 12.45 -0.62 15.04
CA THR A 67 12.10 -1.94 15.57
C THR A 67 10.75 -1.97 16.30
N ALA A 68 10.07 -0.82 16.40
CA ALA A 68 8.77 -0.75 17.08
C ALA A 68 7.79 -1.76 16.47
N TYR A 69 7.06 -2.47 17.32
CA TYR A 69 6.13 -3.49 16.86
C TYR A 69 5.10 -2.91 15.88
N ARG A 70 4.89 -3.62 14.77
CA ARG A 70 3.84 -3.37 13.80
C ARG A 70 3.09 -4.68 13.54
N PRO A 71 1.74 -4.69 13.60
CA PRO A 71 0.95 -5.90 13.38
C PRO A 71 1.22 -6.61 12.05
N ILE A 72 1.65 -5.88 11.02
CA ILE A 72 2.02 -6.44 9.70
C ILE A 72 3.24 -7.39 9.74
N SER A 73 4.01 -7.38 10.83
CA SER A 73 5.06 -8.39 11.05
C SER A 73 4.52 -9.81 11.22
N ASN A 74 3.26 -9.91 11.64
CA ASN A 74 2.47 -11.14 11.67
C ASN A 74 1.16 -10.87 10.94
N TRP A 75 1.19 -10.90 9.60
CA TRP A 75 0.05 -10.53 8.78
C TRP A 75 -1.20 -11.35 9.16
N PRO A 76 -2.34 -10.70 9.46
CA PRO A 76 -3.54 -11.41 9.89
C PRO A 76 -4.12 -12.23 8.74
N VAL A 77 -4.32 -13.53 9.00
CA VAL A 77 -5.07 -14.38 8.07
C VAL A 77 -6.53 -13.97 8.10
N TRP A 78 -7.13 -13.80 6.91
CA TRP A 78 -8.54 -13.46 6.81
C TRP A 78 -9.42 -14.52 7.48
N ASN A 79 -10.33 -14.08 8.35
CA ASN A 79 -11.33 -14.92 9.00
C ASN A 79 -12.70 -14.22 8.93
N GLN A 80 -13.72 -14.90 8.41
CA GLN A 80 -15.05 -14.31 8.28
C GLN A 80 -15.68 -13.90 9.63
N ASN A 81 -15.32 -14.57 10.73
CA ASN A 81 -15.81 -14.28 12.08
C ASN A 81 -15.00 -13.19 12.79
N ALA A 82 -13.80 -12.89 12.29
CA ALA A 82 -12.92 -11.84 12.80
C ALA A 82 -12.17 -11.21 11.61
N PRO A 83 -12.89 -10.47 10.72
CA PRO A 83 -12.33 -10.06 9.46
C PRO A 83 -11.37 -8.90 9.67
N GLN A 84 -10.08 -9.18 9.50
CA GLN A 84 -9.02 -8.19 9.63
C GLN A 84 -8.36 -7.96 8.28
N PHE A 85 -7.95 -6.72 8.04
CA PHE A 85 -7.12 -6.38 6.88
C PHE A 85 -6.05 -5.36 7.28
N VAL A 86 -5.00 -5.29 6.46
CA VAL A 86 -3.91 -4.32 6.64
C VAL A 86 -4.24 -3.06 5.84
N ASN A 87 -4.21 -1.91 6.51
CA ASN A 87 -4.30 -0.60 5.89
C ASN A 87 -2.89 -0.04 5.65
N PHE A 88 -2.54 0.12 4.38
CA PHE A 88 -1.32 0.82 3.98
C PHE A 88 -1.60 2.31 3.90
N ASN A 89 -1.22 3.03 4.95
CA ASN A 89 -1.37 4.47 5.00
C ASN A 89 -0.03 5.16 5.31
N THR A 90 0.01 6.45 5.08
CA THR A 90 1.13 7.33 5.41
C THR A 90 0.65 8.54 6.21
N THR A 91 1.54 9.17 6.96
CA THR A 91 1.27 10.38 7.74
C THR A 91 2.43 11.36 7.60
N GLY A 92 2.25 12.62 8.01
CA GLY A 92 3.23 13.69 7.87
C GLY A 92 3.26 14.28 6.46
N GLY A 93 4.36 14.95 6.12
CA GLY A 93 4.46 15.75 4.91
C GLY A 93 3.76 17.11 5.03
N THR A 94 3.68 17.82 3.92
CA THR A 94 3.03 19.12 3.77
C THR A 94 1.93 19.01 2.72
N LEU A 95 0.80 19.67 2.97
CA LEU A 95 -0.30 19.70 2.02
C LEU A 95 0.10 20.52 0.78
N VAL A 96 -0.03 19.92 -0.39
CA VAL A 96 0.25 20.53 -1.70
C VAL A 96 -0.87 20.22 -2.68
N GLU A 97 -0.96 21.00 -3.75
CA GLU A 97 -1.82 20.69 -4.88
C GLU A 97 -1.21 19.55 -5.70
N GLY A 98 -1.93 18.43 -5.79
CA GLY A 98 -1.55 17.29 -6.61
C GLY A 98 -1.80 17.52 -8.10
N PRO A 99 -1.42 16.58 -8.96
CA PRO A 99 -1.65 16.69 -10.40
C PRO A 99 -3.14 16.75 -10.72
N GLN A 100 -3.50 17.58 -11.69
CA GLN A 100 -4.88 17.71 -12.14
C GLN A 100 -5.40 16.34 -12.62
N THR A 101 -6.52 15.90 -12.08
CA THR A 101 -7.20 14.69 -12.51
C THR A 101 -7.74 14.84 -13.93
N MET A 102 -8.07 13.70 -14.55
CA MET A 102 -8.76 13.65 -15.85
C MET A 102 -10.13 14.35 -15.87
N TRP A 103 -10.64 14.72 -14.69
CA TRP A 103 -11.92 15.40 -14.50
C TRP A 103 -11.77 16.90 -14.20
N GLY A 104 -10.59 17.49 -14.42
CA GLY A 104 -10.38 18.93 -14.22
C GLY A 104 -10.20 19.36 -12.76
N THR A 105 -10.14 18.42 -11.83
CA THR A 105 -10.00 18.70 -10.39
C THR A 105 -8.57 18.48 -9.94
N THR A 106 -8.02 19.43 -9.19
CA THR A 106 -6.69 19.36 -8.55
C THR A 106 -6.87 18.93 -7.09
N PRO A 107 -6.62 17.66 -6.74
CA PRO A 107 -6.77 17.19 -5.38
C PRO A 107 -5.65 17.74 -4.50
N LEU A 108 -5.93 17.95 -3.21
CA LEU A 108 -4.87 18.22 -2.24
C LEU A 108 -4.26 16.89 -1.79
N GLN A 109 -2.93 16.83 -1.73
CA GLN A 109 -2.19 15.66 -1.27
C GLN A 109 -1.03 16.06 -0.35
N TYR A 110 -0.57 15.13 0.48
CA TYR A 110 0.58 15.37 1.35
C TYR A 110 1.87 14.92 0.66
N GLU A 111 2.82 15.83 0.54
CA GLU A 111 4.12 15.60 -0.10
C GLU A 111 5.29 16.11 0.75
N GLY A 112 6.50 15.79 0.31
CA GLY A 112 7.73 16.36 0.84
C GLY A 112 8.26 15.66 2.09
N PRO A 113 9.25 16.28 2.76
CA PRO A 113 9.90 15.71 3.92
C PRO A 113 8.93 15.40 5.06
N GLY A 114 9.23 14.35 5.83
CA GLY A 114 8.47 14.00 7.02
C GLY A 114 7.30 13.05 6.80
N ILE A 115 7.04 12.62 5.56
CA ILE A 115 6.12 11.50 5.30
C ILE A 115 6.69 10.22 5.91
N LYS A 116 5.85 9.51 6.67
CA LYS A 116 6.19 8.27 7.38
C LYS A 116 5.10 7.23 7.20
N ASN A 117 5.48 5.97 7.32
CA ASN A 117 4.53 4.85 7.28
C ASN A 117 3.60 4.90 8.50
N ALA A 118 2.29 4.81 8.24
CA ALA A 118 1.23 4.71 9.22
C ALA A 118 0.42 3.41 8.99
N ILE A 119 1.15 2.30 8.77
CA ILE A 119 0.56 1.00 8.48
C ILE A 119 -0.07 0.41 9.73
N SER A 120 -1.31 -0.05 9.62
CA SER A 120 -2.12 -0.56 10.71
C SER A 120 -2.97 -1.75 10.26
N VAL A 121 -3.53 -2.47 11.24
CA VAL A 121 -4.53 -3.51 10.99
C VAL A 121 -5.87 -3.00 11.50
N HIS A 122 -6.93 -3.22 10.73
CA HIS A 122 -8.29 -2.82 11.07
C HIS A 122 -9.26 -3.97 10.92
N ASP A 123 -10.36 -3.88 11.68
CA ASP A 123 -11.53 -4.72 11.51
C ASP A 123 -12.32 -4.24 10.28
N ALA A 124 -12.51 -5.13 9.32
CA ALA A 124 -13.18 -4.86 8.05
C ALA A 124 -14.67 -4.53 8.22
N ASN A 125 -15.31 -4.98 9.30
CA ASN A 125 -16.73 -4.74 9.53
C ASN A 125 -16.98 -3.28 9.87
N ILE A 126 -16.21 -2.72 10.80
CA ILE A 126 -16.41 -1.37 11.33
C ILE A 126 -15.59 -0.30 10.60
N TRP A 127 -14.62 -0.70 9.77
CA TRP A 127 -13.79 0.23 9.00
C TRP A 127 -14.63 1.21 8.18
N GLU A 128 -14.25 2.49 8.18
CA GLU A 128 -14.90 3.57 7.43
C GLU A 128 -16.43 3.58 7.55
N ALA A 129 -16.94 3.80 8.76
CA ALA A 129 -18.38 3.88 9.03
C ALA A 129 -19.12 2.62 8.57
N TYR A 130 -18.72 1.48 9.12
CA TYR A 130 -19.38 0.19 8.90
C TYR A 130 -19.38 -0.27 7.43
N ARG A 131 -18.21 -0.20 6.77
CA ARG A 131 -18.04 -0.71 5.39
C ARG A 131 -18.50 -2.17 5.25
N GLY A 132 -18.35 -3.00 6.29
CA GLY A 132 -18.85 -4.38 6.28
C GLY A 132 -20.36 -4.48 6.06
N ASP A 133 -21.15 -3.64 6.73
CA ASP A 133 -22.61 -3.65 6.59
C ASP A 133 -23.05 -3.24 5.19
N ARG A 134 -22.37 -2.24 4.62
CA ARG A 134 -22.60 -1.83 3.23
C ARG A 134 -22.26 -2.95 2.25
N CYS A 135 -21.13 -3.64 2.45
CA CYS A 135 -20.80 -4.81 1.65
C CYS A 135 -21.85 -5.93 1.79
N ALA A 136 -22.31 -6.21 3.00
CA ALA A 136 -23.35 -7.22 3.25
C ALA A 136 -24.68 -6.85 2.58
N PHE A 137 -25.05 -5.57 2.61
CA PHE A 137 -26.20 -5.04 1.89
C PHE A 137 -26.07 -5.27 0.38
N TYR A 138 -24.95 -4.87 -0.24
CA TYR A 138 -24.74 -5.05 -1.68
C TYR A 138 -24.71 -6.54 -2.09
N LYS A 139 -24.13 -7.44 -1.27
CA LYS A 139 -24.19 -8.88 -1.53
C LYS A 139 -25.62 -9.42 -1.54
N LYS A 140 -26.49 -8.91 -0.68
CA LYS A 140 -27.93 -9.28 -0.66
C LYS A 140 -28.69 -8.68 -1.84
N LEU A 141 -28.37 -7.45 -2.22
CA LEU A 141 -29.04 -6.74 -3.30
C LEU A 141 -28.67 -7.29 -4.68
N GLY A 142 -27.42 -7.73 -4.88
CA GLY A 142 -26.87 -8.07 -6.19
C GLY A 142 -27.71 -9.07 -7.00
N ARG A 143 -28.37 -10.03 -6.34
CA ARG A 143 -29.24 -11.02 -7.02
C ARG A 143 -30.52 -10.44 -7.64
N PHE A 144 -30.88 -9.21 -7.29
CA PHE A 144 -32.09 -8.54 -7.75
C PHE A 144 -31.83 -7.48 -8.83
N ILE A 145 -30.56 -7.18 -9.10
CA ILE A 145 -30.17 -6.24 -10.15
C ILE A 145 -30.17 -7.02 -11.48
N PRO A 146 -30.99 -6.65 -12.47
CA PRO A 146 -30.94 -7.25 -13.80
C PRO A 146 -29.57 -7.00 -14.44
N ASN A 147 -29.09 -7.99 -15.20
CA ASN A 147 -27.84 -7.90 -15.96
C ASN A 147 -27.95 -6.93 -17.14
#